data_AF-A0A523WAS2-F1
#
_entry.id   AF-A0A523WAS2-F1
#
_cell.length_a   1.000
_cell.length_b   1.000
_cell.length_c   1.000
_cell.angle_alpha   90.00
_cell.angle_beta   90.00
_cell.angle_gamma   90.00
#
_symmetry.space_group_name_H-M   'P 1'
#
loop_
_entity.id
_entity.type
_entity.pdbx_description
1 polymer ?
#
loop_
_entity_poly.entity_id
_entity_poly.type
_entity_poly.pdbx_seq_one_letter_code
_entity_poly.pdbx_strand_id
1 'polypeptide(L)'
;METIGILKAVIGLGGLSLLFGLVLAIAFKKLAVQVSEKEKKIRELLPSTNCGACGFPGCEAYAHALAAQTDEVSPNLCTVGGSETAKKIGEVLGVEVEETEPQICVLRCRGGWNEAVEKFKYVGPGDCRSNYILLGGNKACEYGCLGGGHCVTICPFGAIKMGQNHLPIVDPDKCTACGICVKECPRHVLELIPRSQLIYLACKTRDKGKAVKNACKVGCIGCTLCVKVCPHEGAIAMDGNLPNMDFEKCVSCGICFNKCPTKSFVDRAKARPYAIISSQCDGCAECVKVCQFKAIEGEPGKRHVVIKDKCIGCGRCFEVCPIKVITMAGALGYAEAA
;
A
#
# COMPACT_ATOMS: atom_id res chain seq x y z
N MET A 1 13.24 -10.39 -74.15
CA MET A 1 13.33 -9.04 -73.54
C MET A 1 12.89 -9.04 -72.08
N GLU A 2 11.86 -9.80 -71.70
CA GLU A 2 11.34 -9.85 -70.32
C GLU A 2 12.37 -10.39 -69.29
N THR A 3 13.13 -11.43 -69.64
CA THR A 3 14.15 -12.03 -68.75
C THR A 3 15.29 -11.07 -68.37
N ILE A 4 15.68 -10.17 -69.29
CA ILE A 4 16.73 -9.17 -69.05
C ILE A 4 16.22 -8.08 -68.08
N GLY A 5 14.94 -7.71 -68.16
CA GLY A 5 14.31 -6.78 -67.22
C GLY A 5 14.23 -7.35 -65.80
N ILE A 6 13.83 -8.61 -65.68
CA ILE A 6 13.79 -9.33 -64.39
C ILE A 6 15.19 -9.45 -63.79
N LEU A 7 16.20 -9.79 -64.60
CA LEU A 7 17.59 -9.90 -64.12
C LEU A 7 18.13 -8.56 -63.61
N LYS A 8 17.85 -7.45 -64.30
CA LYS A 8 18.23 -6.10 -63.84
C LYS A 8 17.53 -5.71 -62.54
N ALA A 9 16.26 -6.06 -62.37
CA ALA A 9 15.51 -5.81 -61.14
C ALA A 9 16.07 -6.63 -59.96
N VAL A 10 16.38 -7.91 -60.17
CA VAL A 10 16.97 -8.79 -59.15
C VAL A 10 18.36 -8.28 -58.74
N ILE A 11 19.20 -7.88 -59.69
CA ILE A 11 20.53 -7.32 -59.39
C ILE A 11 20.41 -5.97 -58.68
N GLY A 12 19.50 -5.10 -59.13
CA GLY A 12 19.29 -3.78 -58.52
C GLY A 12 18.79 -3.87 -57.08
N LEU A 13 17.76 -4.69 -56.84
CA LEU A 13 17.21 -4.90 -55.50
C LEU A 13 18.19 -5.67 -54.61
N GLY A 14 18.82 -6.73 -55.13
CA GLY A 14 19.82 -7.51 -54.39
C GLY A 14 21.04 -6.68 -54.00
N GLY A 15 21.54 -5.83 -54.90
CA GLY A 15 22.65 -4.92 -54.62
C GLY A 15 22.29 -3.87 -53.57
N LEU A 16 21.09 -3.30 -53.66
CA LEU A 16 20.59 -2.33 -52.68
C LEU A 16 20.37 -2.96 -51.30
N SER A 17 19.84 -4.19 -51.25
CA SER A 17 19.71 -4.97 -50.01
C SER A 17 21.06 -5.30 -49.38
N LEU A 18 22.05 -5.70 -50.19
CA LEU A 18 23.41 -5.96 -49.70
C LEU A 18 24.05 -4.67 -49.13
N LEU A 19 23.89 -3.55 -49.84
CA LEU A 19 24.41 -2.25 -49.42
C LEU A 19 23.80 -1.82 -48.09
N PHE A 20 22.47 -1.81 -47.97
CA PHE A 20 21.81 -1.43 -46.72
C PHE A 20 22.09 -2.42 -45.59
N GLY A 21 22.18 -3.72 -45.88
CA GLY A 21 22.57 -4.74 -44.91
C GLY A 21 23.99 -4.51 -44.35
N LEU A 22 24.96 -4.20 -45.22
CA LEU A 22 26.32 -3.85 -44.83
C LEU A 22 26.37 -2.58 -43.98
N VAL A 23 25.66 -1.53 -44.39
CA VAL A 23 25.60 -0.27 -43.64
C VAL A 23 24.99 -0.50 -42.25
N LEU A 24 23.89 -1.26 -42.15
CA LEU A 24 23.26 -1.60 -40.88
C LEU A 24 24.17 -2.46 -39.99
N ALA A 25 24.88 -3.44 -40.56
CA ALA A 25 25.81 -4.28 -39.81
C ALA A 25 26.99 -3.46 -39.25
N ILE A 26 27.54 -2.54 -40.05
CA ILE A 26 28.61 -1.63 -39.63
C ILE A 26 28.09 -0.68 -38.55
N ALA A 27 26.92 -0.07 -38.75
CA ALA A 27 26.30 0.82 -37.78
C ALA A 27 26.02 0.09 -36.46
N PHE A 28 25.46 -1.12 -36.51
CA PHE A 28 25.20 -1.95 -35.34
C PHE A 28 26.48 -2.25 -34.57
N LYS A 29 27.57 -2.64 -35.25
CA LYS A 29 28.85 -2.94 -34.59
C LYS A 29 29.54 -1.69 -34.03
N LYS A 30 29.46 -0.54 -34.70
CA LYS A 30 30.06 0.73 -34.23
C LYS A 30 29.27 1.40 -33.11
N LEU A 31 27.95 1.27 -33.11
CA LEU A 31 27.05 1.88 -32.13
C LEU A 31 26.65 0.90 -31.01
N ALA A 32 27.12 -0.35 -31.04
CA ALA A 32 26.89 -1.32 -29.98
C ALA A 32 27.52 -0.82 -28.67
N VAL A 33 26.66 -0.47 -27.72
CA VAL A 33 27.07 -0.16 -26.36
C VAL A 33 27.48 -1.46 -25.67
N GLN A 34 28.72 -1.52 -25.18
CA GLN A 34 29.21 -2.68 -24.44
C GLN A 34 28.55 -2.69 -23.05
N VAL A 35 27.58 -3.58 -22.87
CA VAL A 35 26.93 -3.84 -21.58
C VAL A 35 27.97 -4.46 -20.64
N SER A 36 28.21 -3.82 -19.51
CA SER A 36 29.20 -4.30 -18.54
C SER A 36 28.79 -5.66 -17.95
N GLU A 37 29.76 -6.50 -17.59
CA GLU A 37 29.48 -7.78 -16.91
C GLU A 37 28.74 -7.59 -15.58
N LYS A 38 28.93 -6.45 -14.91
CA LYS A 38 28.17 -6.07 -13.70
C LYS A 38 26.71 -5.84 -14.02
N GLU A 39 26.40 -5.09 -15.08
CA GLU A 39 25.04 -4.80 -15.51
C GLU A 39 24.26 -6.08 -15.81
N LYS A 40 24.86 -7.03 -16.54
CA LYS A 40 24.23 -8.33 -16.82
C LYS A 40 23.89 -9.09 -15.54
N LYS A 41 24.83 -9.18 -14.60
CA LYS A 41 24.62 -9.86 -13.31
C LYS A 41 23.50 -9.21 -12.50
N ILE A 42 23.50 -7.88 -12.40
CA ILE A 42 22.44 -7.14 -11.69
C ILE A 42 21.09 -7.36 -12.40
N ARG A 43 21.08 -7.36 -13.73
CA ARG A 43 19.87 -7.55 -14.52
C ARG A 43 19.23 -8.92 -14.31
N GLU A 44 20.04 -9.98 -14.16
CA GLU A 44 19.59 -11.34 -13.86
C GLU A 44 19.01 -11.47 -12.45
N LEU A 45 19.52 -10.69 -11.50
CA LEU A 45 18.99 -10.64 -10.12
C LEU A 45 17.63 -9.92 -10.03
N LEU A 46 17.31 -9.04 -10.98
CA LEU A 46 16.08 -8.26 -10.93
C LEU A 46 14.85 -9.08 -11.39
N PRO A 47 13.66 -8.86 -10.79
CA PRO A 47 12.43 -9.60 -11.10
C PRO A 47 11.88 -9.47 -12.54
N SER A 48 12.52 -8.68 -13.41
CA SER A 48 12.11 -8.45 -14.81
C SER A 48 10.68 -7.93 -15.00
N THR A 49 10.03 -7.40 -13.96
CA THR A 49 8.63 -6.94 -14.01
C THR A 49 8.48 -5.61 -14.76
N ASN A 50 9.55 -4.81 -14.90
CA ASN A 50 9.52 -3.50 -15.56
C ASN A 50 8.41 -2.56 -15.05
N CYS A 51 8.09 -2.61 -13.76
CA CYS A 51 7.00 -1.85 -13.15
C CYS A 51 7.32 -0.35 -12.93
N GLY A 52 8.61 -0.02 -12.90
CA GLY A 52 9.12 1.34 -12.64
C GLY A 52 8.90 1.86 -11.22
N ALA A 53 8.61 0.99 -10.25
CA ALA A 53 8.46 1.35 -8.84
C ALA A 53 9.72 2.00 -8.24
N CYS A 54 10.90 1.59 -8.71
CA CYS A 54 12.19 2.11 -8.28
C CYS A 54 12.55 3.48 -8.90
N GLY A 55 11.67 4.08 -9.70
CA GLY A 55 11.93 5.35 -10.41
C GLY A 55 12.55 5.21 -11.80
N PHE A 56 12.94 3.99 -12.19
CA PHE A 56 13.54 3.71 -13.51
C PHE A 56 12.51 3.14 -14.50
N PRO A 57 12.62 3.40 -15.82
CA PRO A 57 11.67 2.90 -16.83
C PRO A 57 11.56 1.37 -16.92
N GLY A 58 12.53 0.63 -16.38
CA GLY A 58 12.56 -0.83 -16.40
C GLY A 58 13.73 -1.40 -15.62
N CYS A 59 13.75 -2.73 -15.49
CA CYS A 59 14.83 -3.46 -14.81
C CYS A 59 16.18 -3.26 -15.50
N GLU A 60 16.20 -3.16 -16.84
CA GLU A 60 17.41 -2.86 -17.62
C GLU A 60 18.01 -1.50 -17.24
N ALA A 61 17.17 -0.46 -17.25
CA ALA A 61 17.61 0.91 -16.93
C ALA A 61 18.12 1.02 -15.50
N TYR A 62 17.50 0.31 -14.55
CA TYR A 62 17.98 0.27 -13.17
C TYR A 62 19.30 -0.49 -13.03
N ALA A 63 19.43 -1.64 -13.70
CA ALA A 63 20.68 -2.41 -13.70
C ALA A 63 21.84 -1.62 -14.31
N HIS A 64 21.58 -0.91 -15.42
CA HIS A 64 22.54 -0.02 -16.06
C HIS A 64 22.98 1.11 -15.12
N ALA A 65 22.02 1.78 -14.47
CA ALA A 65 22.30 2.86 -13.54
C ALA A 65 23.14 2.40 -12.33
N LEU A 66 22.83 1.22 -11.78
CA LEU A 66 23.62 0.61 -10.71
C LEU A 66 25.03 0.22 -11.16
N ALA A 67 25.16 -0.35 -12.35
CA ALA A 67 26.45 -0.78 -12.90
C ALA A 67 27.37 0.38 -13.25
N ALA A 68 26.81 1.54 -13.60
CA ALA A 68 27.54 2.78 -13.81
C ALA A 68 28.17 3.35 -12.53
N GLN A 69 27.83 2.81 -11.34
CA GLN A 69 28.38 3.17 -10.03
C GLN A 69 28.34 4.68 -9.74
N THR A 70 27.20 5.32 -10.00
CA THR A 70 26.94 6.67 -9.49
C THR A 70 26.47 6.55 -8.04
N ASP A 71 27.12 7.25 -7.10
CA ASP A 71 26.71 7.31 -5.67
C ASP A 71 25.25 7.79 -5.46
N GLU A 72 24.60 8.24 -6.52
CA GLU A 72 23.21 8.71 -6.56
C GLU A 72 22.17 7.58 -6.62
N VAL A 73 22.55 6.33 -6.92
CA VAL A 73 21.59 5.24 -7.16
C VAL A 73 21.74 4.12 -6.14
N SER A 74 20.78 4.03 -5.23
CA SER A 74 20.76 2.99 -4.20
C SER A 74 20.42 1.60 -4.76
N PRO A 75 21.06 0.51 -4.30
CA PRO A 75 20.77 -0.88 -4.69
C PRO A 75 19.50 -1.48 -4.04
N ASN A 76 18.85 -0.77 -3.09
CA ASN A 76 17.66 -1.25 -2.38
C ASN A 76 16.32 -0.71 -2.91
N LEU A 77 16.29 -0.10 -4.10
CA LEU A 77 15.08 0.54 -4.64
C LEU A 77 14.07 -0.45 -5.22
N CYS A 78 14.45 -1.71 -5.47
CA CYS A 78 13.54 -2.71 -6.04
C CYS A 78 12.57 -3.28 -4.99
N THR A 79 11.38 -2.68 -4.87
CA THR A 79 10.35 -3.15 -3.94
C THR A 79 9.85 -4.57 -4.22
N VAL A 80 9.82 -4.96 -5.50
CA VAL A 80 9.37 -6.30 -5.92
C VAL A 80 10.38 -7.39 -5.54
N GLY A 81 11.67 -7.09 -5.70
CA GLY A 81 12.74 -8.02 -5.33
C GLY A 81 13.03 -8.04 -3.83
N GLY A 82 12.64 -6.96 -3.12
CA GLY A 82 12.79 -6.82 -1.68
C GLY A 82 14.25 -6.86 -1.20
N SER A 83 14.41 -7.02 0.10
CA SER A 83 15.72 -7.02 0.77
C SER A 83 16.64 -8.15 0.28
N GLU A 84 16.10 -9.29 -0.14
CA GLU A 84 16.89 -10.40 -0.68
C GLU A 84 17.59 -10.01 -2.00
N THR A 85 16.85 -9.40 -2.92
CA THR A 85 17.42 -8.91 -4.18
C THR A 85 18.42 -7.79 -3.92
N ALA A 86 18.09 -6.88 -3.00
CA ALA A 86 18.96 -5.77 -2.62
C ALA A 86 20.32 -6.25 -2.08
N LYS A 87 20.33 -7.28 -1.21
CA LYS A 87 21.56 -7.90 -0.68
C LYS A 87 22.43 -8.49 -1.78
N LYS A 88 21.84 -9.29 -2.68
CA LYS A 88 22.56 -9.89 -3.82
C LYS A 88 23.14 -8.82 -4.76
N ILE A 89 22.42 -7.72 -4.99
CA ILE A 89 22.93 -6.59 -5.79
C ILE A 89 24.09 -5.90 -5.05
N GLY A 90 23.97 -5.71 -3.73
CA GLY A 90 25.04 -5.18 -2.88
C GLY A 90 26.34 -5.97 -2.98
N GLU A 91 26.26 -7.31 -2.94
CA GLU A 91 27.41 -8.20 -3.12
C GLU A 91 28.10 -8.02 -4.48
N VAL A 92 27.32 -7.83 -5.55
CA VAL A 92 27.86 -7.58 -6.90
C VAL A 92 28.53 -6.21 -7.01
N LEU A 93 28.01 -5.22 -6.29
CA LEU A 93 28.52 -3.85 -6.28
C LEU A 93 29.65 -3.61 -5.25
N GLY A 94 29.80 -4.51 -4.27
CA GLY A 94 30.74 -4.37 -3.16
C GLY A 94 30.30 -3.33 -2.12
N VAL A 95 29.00 -3.08 -1.96
CA VAL A 95 28.44 -2.10 -1.03
C VAL A 95 27.53 -2.76 0.00
N GLU A 96 27.55 -2.26 1.23
CA GLU A 96 26.54 -2.64 2.22
C GLU A 96 25.20 -2.02 1.87
N VAL A 97 24.13 -2.78 2.08
CA VAL A 97 22.78 -2.40 1.68
C VAL A 97 21.88 -2.39 2.90
N GLU A 98 21.35 -1.21 3.21
CA GLU A 98 20.37 -1.06 4.28
C GLU A 98 19.07 -1.80 3.93
N GLU A 99 18.53 -2.52 4.90
CA GLU A 99 17.22 -3.15 4.77
C GLU A 99 16.13 -2.09 4.74
N THR A 100 15.31 -2.11 3.68
CA THR A 100 14.14 -1.25 3.57
C THR A 100 12.93 -1.94 4.16
N GLU A 101 12.09 -1.18 4.85
CA GLU A 101 10.85 -1.74 5.40
C GLU A 101 9.92 -2.14 4.24
N PRO A 102 9.45 -3.40 4.18
CA PRO A 102 8.53 -3.85 3.15
C PRO A 102 7.30 -2.94 3.08
N GLN A 103 6.92 -2.54 1.87
CA GLN A 103 5.73 -1.72 1.64
C GLN A 103 4.54 -2.59 1.21
N ILE A 104 3.35 -2.01 1.20
CA ILE A 104 2.13 -2.66 0.74
C ILE A 104 1.13 -1.65 0.20
N CYS A 105 0.41 -2.03 -0.85
CA CYS A 105 -0.69 -1.24 -1.35
C CYS A 105 -1.92 -1.32 -0.43
N VAL A 106 -2.51 -0.16 -0.14
CA VAL A 106 -3.77 -0.03 0.57
C VAL A 106 -4.74 0.87 -0.18
N LEU A 107 -6.03 0.65 0.06
CA LEU A 107 -7.11 1.49 -0.45
C LEU A 107 -7.45 2.60 0.54
N ARG A 108 -7.23 3.85 0.16
CA ARG A 108 -7.61 5.05 0.92
C ARG A 108 -9.09 5.42 0.73
N CYS A 109 -9.98 4.42 0.72
CA CYS A 109 -11.43 4.61 0.56
C CYS A 109 -12.23 3.48 1.21
N ARG A 110 -13.26 3.82 1.99
CA ARG A 110 -14.26 2.88 2.52
C ARG A 110 -15.65 3.06 1.93
N GLY A 111 -15.82 4.04 1.03
CA GLY A 111 -17.12 4.43 0.46
C GLY A 111 -17.53 3.55 -0.72
N GLY A 112 -17.96 2.33 -0.45
CA GLY A 112 -18.49 1.41 -1.46
C GLY A 112 -19.88 1.82 -1.94
N TRP A 113 -20.62 0.90 -2.54
CA TRP A 113 -21.99 1.16 -3.02
C TRP A 113 -22.99 1.36 -1.87
N ASN A 114 -22.76 0.73 -0.72
CA ASN A 114 -23.68 0.84 0.42
C ASN A 114 -23.51 2.17 1.20
N GLU A 115 -22.35 2.81 1.09
CA GLU A 115 -22.00 3.99 1.88
C GLU A 115 -21.94 5.29 1.06
N ALA A 116 -21.45 5.25 -0.17
CA ALA A 116 -21.26 6.44 -0.99
C ALA A 116 -22.41 6.60 -1.98
N VAL A 117 -22.98 7.81 -2.03
CA VAL A 117 -24.05 8.17 -2.96
C VAL A 117 -23.51 8.19 -4.39
N GLU A 118 -24.29 7.66 -5.33
CA GLU A 118 -24.01 7.72 -6.76
C GLU A 118 -24.85 8.83 -7.41
N LYS A 119 -24.22 9.66 -8.24
CA LYS A 119 -24.87 10.71 -9.04
C LYS A 119 -25.66 10.09 -10.20
N PHE A 120 -25.17 8.98 -10.73
CA PHE A 120 -25.77 8.24 -11.84
C PHE A 120 -25.28 6.79 -11.82
N LYS A 121 -26.02 5.89 -12.47
CA LYS A 121 -25.59 4.50 -12.67
C LYS A 121 -24.69 4.43 -13.91
N TYR A 122 -23.44 4.03 -13.72
CA TYR A 122 -22.53 3.82 -14.85
C TYR A 122 -22.82 2.48 -15.53
N VAL A 123 -23.03 2.51 -16.84
CA VAL A 123 -23.15 1.33 -17.70
C VAL A 123 -22.15 1.49 -18.83
N GLY A 124 -21.05 0.75 -18.77
CA GLY A 124 -19.98 0.83 -19.74
C GLY A 124 -18.92 -0.23 -19.48
N PRO A 125 -17.75 -0.14 -20.14
CA PRO A 125 -16.62 -1.01 -19.85
C PRO A 125 -16.32 -1.05 -18.35
N GLY A 126 -16.13 -2.24 -17.80
CA GLY A 126 -15.92 -2.45 -16.36
C GLY A 126 -14.53 -2.01 -15.87
N ASP A 127 -14.15 -0.76 -16.14
CA ASP A 127 -12.89 -0.16 -15.73
C ASP A 127 -13.08 1.27 -15.16
N CYS A 128 -12.20 1.65 -14.25
CA CYS A 128 -12.28 2.94 -13.57
C CYS A 128 -11.99 4.14 -14.48
N ARG A 129 -11.21 3.98 -15.55
CA ARG A 129 -10.79 5.09 -16.43
C ARG A 129 -11.97 5.53 -17.30
N SER A 130 -12.69 4.58 -17.89
CA SER A 130 -13.91 4.83 -18.66
C SER A 130 -15.03 5.44 -17.82
N ASN A 131 -15.15 5.07 -16.55
CA ASN A 131 -16.06 5.73 -15.62
C ASN A 131 -15.57 7.17 -15.30
N TYR A 132 -14.28 7.36 -15.03
CA TYR A 132 -13.71 8.65 -14.63
C TYR A 132 -13.88 9.76 -15.68
N ILE A 133 -13.78 9.45 -16.97
CA ILE A 133 -13.96 10.46 -18.04
C ILE A 133 -15.39 11.03 -18.08
N LEU A 134 -16.37 10.32 -17.52
CA LEU A 134 -17.76 10.77 -17.43
C LEU A 134 -17.97 11.59 -16.15
N LEU A 135 -17.71 12.90 -16.23
CA LEU A 135 -17.94 13.85 -15.12
C LEU A 135 -17.16 13.48 -13.84
N GLY A 136 -15.93 13.00 -13.99
CA GLY A 136 -15.09 12.48 -12.89
C GLY A 136 -15.53 11.10 -12.39
N GLY A 137 -16.64 10.57 -12.87
CA GLY A 137 -17.20 9.29 -12.46
C GLY A 137 -18.46 9.38 -11.62
N ASN A 138 -19.02 8.20 -11.39
CA ASN A 138 -20.40 8.01 -10.96
C ASN A 138 -20.69 8.34 -9.48
N LYS A 139 -19.68 8.40 -8.61
CA LYS A 139 -19.88 8.73 -7.19
C LYS A 139 -20.02 10.23 -6.96
N ALA A 140 -20.88 10.59 -6.00
CA ALA A 140 -21.01 11.96 -5.51
C ALA A 140 -19.72 12.46 -4.86
N CYS A 141 -18.96 11.57 -4.22
CA CYS A 141 -17.62 11.87 -3.72
C CYS A 141 -16.60 11.90 -4.87
N GLU A 142 -15.92 13.03 -5.05
CA GLU A 142 -14.88 13.19 -6.08
C GLU A 142 -13.52 12.60 -5.69
N TYR A 143 -13.37 12.12 -4.46
CA TYR A 143 -12.09 11.63 -3.95
C TYR A 143 -12.05 10.11 -3.78
N GLY A 144 -13.20 9.44 -3.93
CA GLY A 144 -13.36 8.03 -3.60
C GLY A 144 -13.01 7.08 -4.74
N CYS A 145 -12.87 5.79 -4.39
CA CYS A 145 -12.77 4.71 -5.37
C CYS A 145 -14.07 4.63 -6.19
N LEU A 146 -13.98 4.57 -7.51
CA LEU A 146 -15.16 4.44 -8.39
C LEU A 146 -15.73 3.01 -8.42
N GLY A 147 -14.96 2.01 -7.98
CA GLY A 147 -15.41 0.61 -7.92
C GLY A 147 -15.39 -0.13 -9.26
N GLY A 148 -14.74 0.43 -10.29
CA GLY A 148 -14.59 -0.19 -11.61
C GLY A 148 -13.47 -1.22 -11.73
N GLY A 149 -12.74 -1.57 -10.66
CA GLY A 149 -11.82 -2.72 -10.67
C GLY A 149 -10.60 -2.69 -11.59
N HIS A 150 -10.25 -1.56 -12.22
CA HIS A 150 -9.06 -1.49 -13.10
C HIS A 150 -7.77 -1.98 -12.42
N CYS A 151 -7.59 -1.66 -11.13
CA CYS A 151 -6.45 -2.11 -10.33
C CYS A 151 -6.34 -3.65 -10.19
N VAL A 152 -7.45 -4.37 -10.33
CA VAL A 152 -7.45 -5.85 -10.36
C VAL A 152 -6.88 -6.33 -11.70
N THR A 153 -7.36 -5.78 -12.81
CA THR A 153 -6.96 -6.18 -14.16
C THR A 153 -5.48 -5.97 -14.44
N ILE A 154 -4.89 -4.90 -13.89
CA ILE A 154 -3.48 -4.52 -14.11
C ILE A 154 -2.52 -5.08 -13.06
N CYS A 155 -2.98 -5.79 -12.04
CA CYS A 155 -2.10 -6.34 -11.02
C CYS A 155 -1.39 -7.61 -11.53
N PRO A 156 -0.07 -7.60 -11.77
CA PRO A 156 0.62 -8.77 -12.33
C PRO A 156 0.79 -9.92 -11.31
N PHE A 157 0.56 -9.64 -10.02
CA PHE A 157 0.70 -10.60 -8.93
C PHE A 157 -0.64 -11.17 -8.44
N GLY A 158 -1.76 -10.77 -9.05
CA GLY A 158 -3.09 -11.19 -8.60
C GLY A 158 -3.40 -10.83 -7.14
N ALA A 159 -2.80 -9.76 -6.64
CA ALA A 159 -2.88 -9.33 -5.25
C ALA A 159 -4.15 -8.53 -4.92
N ILE A 160 -4.99 -8.18 -5.92
CA ILE A 160 -6.18 -7.36 -5.70
C ILE A 160 -7.39 -8.09 -6.25
N LYS A 161 -8.48 -8.13 -5.48
CA LYS A 161 -9.79 -8.64 -5.91
C LYS A 161 -10.89 -7.64 -5.64
N MET A 162 -11.97 -7.67 -6.42
CA MET A 162 -13.15 -6.84 -6.10
C MET A 162 -13.96 -7.50 -4.97
N GLY A 163 -14.21 -6.74 -3.92
CA GLY A 163 -15.14 -7.13 -2.86
C GLY A 163 -16.60 -6.92 -3.26
N GLN A 164 -17.51 -7.49 -2.48
CA GLN A 164 -18.96 -7.40 -2.72
C GLN A 164 -19.50 -5.96 -2.72
N ASN A 165 -18.86 -5.05 -1.97
CA ASN A 165 -19.23 -3.64 -1.90
C ASN A 165 -18.55 -2.78 -2.99
N HIS A 166 -18.06 -3.42 -4.06
CA HIS A 166 -17.37 -2.78 -5.18
C HIS A 166 -16.17 -1.92 -4.77
N LEU A 167 -15.43 -2.39 -3.77
CA LEU A 167 -14.13 -1.85 -3.41
C LEU A 167 -13.06 -2.92 -3.62
N PRO A 168 -11.86 -2.54 -4.12
CA PRO A 168 -10.75 -3.48 -4.23
C PRO A 168 -10.24 -3.87 -2.84
N ILE A 169 -10.01 -5.16 -2.65
CA ILE A 169 -9.41 -5.77 -1.48
C ILE A 169 -8.02 -6.24 -1.88
N VAL A 170 -7.00 -5.70 -1.22
CA VAL A 170 -5.60 -6.09 -1.43
C VAL A 170 -5.24 -7.23 -0.49
N ASP A 171 -4.75 -8.32 -1.05
CA ASP A 171 -4.12 -9.43 -0.36
C ASP A 171 -2.69 -9.04 0.03
N PRO A 172 -2.39 -8.92 1.33
CA PRO A 172 -1.08 -8.50 1.77
C PRO A 172 0.01 -9.51 1.44
N ASP A 173 -0.30 -10.79 1.36
CA ASP A 173 0.71 -11.84 1.19
C ASP A 173 1.16 -11.96 -0.28
N LYS A 174 0.35 -11.44 -1.21
CA LYS A 174 0.68 -11.38 -2.64
C LYS A 174 1.17 -10.02 -3.12
N CYS A 175 0.91 -8.96 -2.35
CA CYS A 175 1.28 -7.61 -2.75
C CYS A 175 2.80 -7.39 -2.60
N THR A 176 3.47 -7.13 -3.72
CA THR A 176 4.91 -6.83 -3.80
C THR A 176 5.23 -5.33 -3.82
N ALA A 177 4.23 -4.47 -3.56
CA ALA A 177 4.38 -3.02 -3.61
C ALA A 177 5.00 -2.45 -4.90
N CYS A 178 4.71 -3.07 -6.05
CA CYS A 178 5.17 -2.61 -7.37
C CYS A 178 4.59 -1.26 -7.85
N GLY A 179 3.62 -0.67 -7.13
CA GLY A 179 3.08 0.66 -7.43
C GLY A 179 2.24 0.81 -8.71
N ILE A 180 2.16 -0.20 -9.59
CA ILE A 180 1.40 -0.11 -10.86
C ILE A 180 -0.05 0.32 -10.61
N CYS A 181 -0.70 -0.28 -9.62
CA CYS A 181 -2.08 0.09 -9.24
C CYS A 181 -2.24 1.49 -8.68
N VAL A 182 -1.21 2.04 -8.04
CA VAL A 182 -1.20 3.42 -7.54
C VAL A 182 -1.10 4.40 -8.72
N LYS A 183 -0.19 4.13 -9.66
CA LYS A 183 0.02 4.92 -10.87
C LYS A 183 -1.21 4.95 -11.78
N GLU A 184 -1.83 3.79 -11.98
CA GLU A 184 -2.95 3.63 -12.92
C GLU A 184 -4.31 4.07 -12.35
N CYS A 185 -4.39 4.38 -11.06
CA CYS A 185 -5.64 4.79 -10.42
C CYS A 185 -6.00 6.24 -10.78
N PRO A 186 -7.09 6.50 -11.55
CA PRO A 186 -7.43 7.86 -11.99
C PRO A 186 -7.86 8.79 -10.83
N ARG A 187 -8.23 8.23 -9.67
CA ARG A 187 -8.58 8.98 -8.46
C ARG A 187 -7.46 9.00 -7.42
N HIS A 188 -6.32 8.36 -7.69
CA HIS A 188 -5.17 8.27 -6.76
C HIS A 188 -5.55 7.83 -5.34
N VAL A 189 -6.49 6.89 -5.21
CA VAL A 189 -6.98 6.35 -3.93
C VAL A 189 -6.23 5.13 -3.44
N LEU A 190 -5.34 4.57 -4.25
CA LEU A 190 -4.42 3.52 -3.83
C LEU A 190 -3.11 4.17 -3.40
N GLU A 191 -2.49 3.64 -2.35
CA GLU A 191 -1.28 4.20 -1.77
C GLU A 191 -0.38 3.07 -1.25
N LEU A 192 0.94 3.24 -1.34
CA LEU A 192 1.88 2.34 -0.69
C LEU A 192 2.15 2.87 0.72
N ILE A 193 2.02 2.00 1.71
CA ILE A 193 2.36 2.29 3.10
C ILE A 193 3.28 1.19 3.63
N PRO A 194 4.02 1.43 4.73
CA PRO A 194 4.83 0.39 5.35
C PRO A 194 3.98 -0.81 5.79
N ARG A 195 4.51 -2.03 5.64
CA ARG A 195 3.79 -3.27 5.95
C ARG A 195 3.51 -3.40 7.44
N SER A 196 4.37 -2.86 8.30
CA SER A 196 4.14 -2.79 9.75
C SER A 196 3.00 -1.83 10.12
N GLN A 197 2.63 -0.90 9.24
CA GLN A 197 1.54 0.03 9.47
C GLN A 197 0.19 -0.69 9.34
N LEU A 198 -0.40 -1.04 10.49
CA LEU A 198 -1.67 -1.77 10.55
C LEU A 198 -2.89 -0.85 10.58
N ILE A 199 -2.74 0.39 11.04
CA ILE A 199 -3.84 1.38 11.07
C ILE A 199 -3.59 2.49 10.05
N TYR A 200 -4.58 2.84 9.26
CA TYR A 200 -4.48 4.02 8.39
C TYR A 200 -5.85 4.65 8.14
N LEU A 201 -5.84 5.92 7.74
CA LEU A 201 -7.06 6.63 7.36
C LEU A 201 -7.47 6.23 5.93
N ALA A 202 -8.56 5.49 5.78
CA ALA A 202 -9.08 5.07 4.49
C ALA A 202 -10.07 6.08 3.90
N CYS A 203 -9.63 7.34 3.77
CA CYS A 203 -10.37 8.42 3.14
C CYS A 203 -9.41 9.47 2.59
N LYS A 204 -9.77 10.11 1.47
CA LYS A 204 -9.03 11.20 0.82
C LYS A 204 -9.85 12.48 0.59
N THR A 205 -11.05 12.57 1.17
CA THR A 205 -11.91 13.75 0.96
C THR A 205 -11.24 15.04 1.41
N ARG A 206 -11.34 16.09 0.60
CA ARG A 206 -10.96 17.45 1.01
C ARG A 206 -12.16 18.27 1.50
N ASP A 207 -13.37 17.73 1.35
CA ASP A 207 -14.60 18.31 1.90
C ASP A 207 -14.70 18.13 3.42
N LYS A 208 -15.63 18.83 4.05
CA LYS A 208 -15.84 18.81 5.52
C LYS A 208 -17.32 18.64 5.90
N GLY A 209 -17.56 18.01 7.05
CA GLY A 209 -18.87 18.05 7.72
C GLY A 209 -20.04 17.55 6.86
N LYS A 210 -21.04 18.42 6.66
CA LYS A 210 -22.30 18.07 5.97
C LYS A 210 -22.07 17.66 4.51
N ALA A 211 -21.14 18.29 3.81
CA ALA A 211 -20.81 17.95 2.42
C ALA A 211 -20.36 16.48 2.31
N VAL A 212 -19.47 16.05 3.21
CA VAL A 212 -19.03 14.65 3.29
C VAL A 212 -20.18 13.72 3.61
N LYS A 213 -21.01 14.04 4.62
CA LYS A 213 -22.14 13.19 5.02
C LYS A 213 -23.19 13.02 3.92
N ASN A 214 -23.39 14.06 3.10
CA ASN A 214 -24.29 13.99 1.95
C ASN A 214 -23.73 13.07 0.85
N ALA A 215 -22.41 12.97 0.72
CA ALA A 215 -21.77 12.14 -0.31
C ALA A 215 -21.43 10.72 0.16
N CYS A 216 -21.09 10.52 1.43
CA CYS A 216 -20.60 9.25 1.96
C CYS A 216 -20.84 9.09 3.47
N LYS A 217 -21.46 7.98 3.87
CA LYS A 217 -21.73 7.65 5.28
C LYS A 217 -20.45 7.44 6.12
N VAL A 218 -19.37 6.97 5.49
CA VAL A 218 -18.10 6.62 6.15
C VAL A 218 -16.94 7.57 5.82
N GLY A 219 -17.23 8.72 5.20
CA GLY A 219 -16.22 9.71 4.85
C GLY A 219 -15.69 10.46 6.07
N CYS A 220 -14.41 10.86 6.04
CA CYS A 220 -13.82 11.67 7.10
C CYS A 220 -14.44 13.07 7.09
N ILE A 221 -15.02 13.50 8.21
CA ILE A 221 -15.70 14.81 8.32
C ILE A 221 -14.78 15.94 8.81
N GLY A 222 -13.48 15.69 9.00
CA GLY A 222 -12.53 16.71 9.47
C GLY A 222 -12.77 17.20 10.91
N CYS A 223 -13.20 16.30 11.81
CA CYS A 223 -13.58 16.66 13.19
C CYS A 223 -12.41 16.78 14.19
N THR A 224 -11.17 16.52 13.76
CA THR A 224 -9.93 16.56 14.56
C THR A 224 -9.85 15.62 15.78
N LEU A 225 -10.88 14.81 16.05
CA LEU A 225 -10.90 13.90 17.21
C LEU A 225 -9.72 12.93 17.22
N CYS A 226 -9.33 12.38 16.05
CA CYS A 226 -8.19 11.47 15.94
C CYS A 226 -6.87 12.11 16.36
N VAL A 227 -6.68 13.41 16.09
CA VAL A 227 -5.50 14.17 16.51
C VAL A 227 -5.51 14.33 18.03
N LYS A 228 -6.66 14.73 18.59
CA LYS A 228 -6.80 14.96 20.04
C LYS A 228 -6.63 13.72 20.91
N VAL A 229 -7.04 12.54 20.41
CA VAL A 229 -6.96 11.27 21.17
C VAL A 229 -5.67 10.51 20.92
N CYS A 230 -4.81 10.98 20.01
CA CYS A 230 -3.56 10.28 19.71
C CYS A 230 -2.59 10.45 20.89
N PRO A 231 -2.07 9.35 21.47
CA PRO A 231 -1.10 9.45 22.57
C PRO A 231 0.33 9.72 22.08
N HIS A 232 0.58 9.63 20.77
CA HIS A 232 1.88 9.88 20.15
C HIS A 232 1.86 11.24 19.47
N GLU A 233 2.57 12.20 20.05
CA GLU A 233 2.65 13.56 19.54
C GLU A 233 3.15 13.57 18.09
N GLY A 234 2.49 14.35 17.23
CA GLY A 234 2.84 14.46 15.82
C GLY A 234 2.52 13.24 14.95
N ALA A 235 2.04 12.12 15.50
CA ALA A 235 1.70 10.94 14.70
C ALA A 235 0.47 11.15 13.79
N ILE A 236 -0.43 12.07 14.18
CA ILE A 236 -1.56 12.49 13.34
C ILE A 236 -1.64 14.02 13.40
N ALA A 237 -1.58 14.67 12.24
CA ALA A 237 -1.75 16.11 12.08
C ALA A 237 -2.85 16.41 11.07
N MET A 238 -3.49 17.57 11.13
CA MET A 238 -4.45 17.98 10.11
C MET A 238 -3.72 18.61 8.92
N ASP A 239 -4.01 18.11 7.72
CA ASP A 239 -3.68 18.76 6.45
C ASP A 239 -4.99 19.29 5.83
N GLY A 240 -5.27 20.57 6.07
CA GLY A 240 -6.54 21.19 5.77
C GLY A 240 -7.70 20.47 6.49
N ASN A 241 -8.60 19.86 5.72
CA ASN A 241 -9.77 19.14 6.26
C ASN A 241 -9.54 17.64 6.50
N LEU A 242 -8.36 17.11 6.15
CA LEU A 242 -8.07 15.68 6.23
C LEU A 242 -6.91 15.42 7.22
N PRO A 243 -7.04 14.44 8.13
CA PRO A 243 -5.91 14.02 8.95
C PRO A 243 -4.84 13.31 8.10
N ASN A 244 -3.60 13.75 8.21
CA ASN A 244 -2.41 13.06 7.73
C ASN A 244 -1.75 12.28 8.86
N MET A 245 -1.24 11.09 8.55
CA MET A 245 -0.57 10.23 9.52
C MET A 245 0.92 10.16 9.21
N ASP A 246 1.74 10.30 10.25
CA ASP A 246 3.17 10.03 10.20
C ASP A 246 3.39 8.59 10.67
N PHE A 247 3.82 7.72 9.76
CA PHE A 247 3.98 6.29 10.03
C PHE A 247 5.24 5.97 10.85
N GLU A 248 6.23 6.86 10.89
CA GLU A 248 7.40 6.68 11.74
C GLU A 248 7.05 6.88 13.22
N LYS A 249 6.11 7.79 13.50
CA LYS A 249 5.62 8.08 14.87
C LYS A 249 4.44 7.20 15.28
N CYS A 250 3.71 6.62 14.33
CA CYS A 250 2.50 5.88 14.60
C CYS A 250 2.79 4.43 14.98
N VAL A 251 2.60 4.07 16.25
CA VAL A 251 2.71 2.67 16.71
C VAL A 251 1.49 1.79 16.38
N SER A 252 0.58 2.26 15.52
CA SER A 252 -0.63 1.53 15.13
C SER A 252 -1.52 1.09 16.31
N CYS A 253 -1.65 1.89 17.38
CA CYS A 253 -2.41 1.52 18.60
C CYS A 253 -3.94 1.37 18.44
N GLY A 254 -4.52 1.81 17.32
CA GLY A 254 -5.95 1.64 17.02
C GLY A 254 -6.92 2.59 17.73
N ILE A 255 -6.44 3.56 18.52
CA ILE A 255 -7.31 4.52 19.22
C ILE A 255 -8.11 5.38 18.22
N CYS A 256 -7.44 5.87 17.16
CA CYS A 256 -8.08 6.66 16.11
C CYS A 256 -9.18 5.87 15.38
N PHE A 257 -8.97 4.58 15.13
CA PHE A 257 -9.97 3.69 14.54
C PHE A 257 -11.22 3.56 15.42
N ASN A 258 -11.02 3.31 16.71
CA ASN A 258 -12.12 3.10 17.65
C ASN A 258 -12.93 4.38 17.90
N LYS A 259 -12.24 5.52 18.05
CA LYS A 259 -12.87 6.82 18.36
C LYS A 259 -13.43 7.53 17.13
N CYS A 260 -13.10 7.11 15.91
CA CYS A 260 -13.62 7.76 14.70
C CYS A 260 -15.15 7.58 14.58
N PRO A 261 -15.94 8.67 14.58
CA PRO A 261 -17.41 8.59 14.54
C PRO A 261 -17.93 8.07 13.19
N THR A 262 -17.20 8.32 12.11
CA THR A 262 -17.55 7.90 10.74
C THR A 262 -16.91 6.58 10.33
N LYS A 263 -16.12 5.94 11.22
CA LYS A 263 -15.41 4.69 10.93
C LYS A 263 -14.59 4.75 9.64
N SER A 264 -13.91 5.88 9.40
CA SER A 264 -13.11 6.15 8.19
C SER A 264 -11.72 5.51 8.22
N PHE A 265 -11.25 5.05 9.38
CA PHE A 265 -9.98 4.34 9.51
C PHE A 265 -10.17 2.84 9.20
N VAL A 266 -9.09 2.19 8.79
CA VAL A 266 -9.00 0.73 8.64
C VAL A 266 -8.00 0.20 9.66
N ASP A 267 -8.35 -0.92 10.28
CA ASP A 267 -7.43 -1.74 11.06
C ASP A 267 -7.20 -3.08 10.36
N ARG A 268 -5.94 -3.37 10.04
CA ARG A 268 -5.50 -4.62 9.39
C ARG A 268 -4.94 -5.65 10.37
N ALA A 269 -4.87 -5.35 11.66
CA ALA A 269 -4.36 -6.30 12.64
C ALA A 269 -5.27 -7.54 12.68
N LYS A 270 -4.67 -8.74 12.53
CA LYS A 270 -5.40 -10.02 12.64
C LYS A 270 -5.95 -10.23 14.06
N ALA A 271 -5.17 -9.82 15.05
CA ALA A 271 -5.55 -9.82 16.45
C ALA A 271 -4.94 -8.59 17.13
N ARG A 272 -5.68 -8.02 18.07
CA ARG A 272 -5.18 -6.96 18.96
C ARG A 272 -4.88 -7.55 20.33
N PRO A 273 -3.84 -7.06 21.03
CA PRO A 273 -3.61 -7.45 22.41
C PRO A 273 -4.83 -7.08 23.25
N TYR A 274 -5.15 -7.90 24.24
CA TYR A 274 -6.22 -7.64 25.20
C TYR A 274 -5.80 -8.10 26.59
N ALA A 275 -6.38 -7.47 27.61
CA ALA A 275 -6.15 -7.86 28.99
C ALA A 275 -6.98 -9.11 29.36
N ILE A 276 -6.41 -9.97 30.19
CA ILE A 276 -7.08 -11.11 30.83
C ILE A 276 -6.94 -10.91 32.33
N ILE A 277 -8.05 -10.99 33.05
CA ILE A 277 -8.08 -10.88 34.52
C ILE A 277 -8.28 -12.27 35.10
N SER A 278 -7.36 -12.73 35.94
CA SER A 278 -7.41 -14.07 36.52
C SER A 278 -8.57 -14.23 37.53
N SER A 279 -8.81 -15.47 37.98
CA SER A 279 -9.78 -15.75 39.04
C SER A 279 -9.36 -15.23 40.41
N GLN A 280 -8.11 -14.83 40.59
CA GLN A 280 -7.57 -14.29 41.84
C GLN A 280 -7.87 -12.80 42.04
N CYS A 281 -8.69 -12.18 41.17
CA CYS A 281 -9.09 -10.79 41.30
C CYS A 281 -9.91 -10.55 42.57
N ASP A 282 -9.46 -9.60 43.38
CA ASP A 282 -10.06 -9.17 44.65
C ASP A 282 -11.19 -8.14 44.49
N GLY A 283 -11.41 -7.61 43.28
CA GLY A 283 -12.46 -6.63 43.03
C GLY A 283 -12.15 -5.19 43.45
N CYS A 284 -10.88 -4.77 43.54
CA CYS A 284 -10.50 -3.39 43.93
C CYS A 284 -10.94 -2.24 42.99
N ALA A 285 -11.42 -2.55 41.79
CA ALA A 285 -11.92 -1.65 40.75
C ALA A 285 -10.95 -0.62 40.13
N GLU A 286 -9.66 -0.62 40.48
CA GLU A 286 -8.67 0.31 39.89
C GLU A 286 -8.52 0.15 38.37
N CYS A 287 -8.52 -1.10 37.89
CA CYS A 287 -8.48 -1.38 36.45
C CYS A 287 -9.70 -0.81 35.69
N VAL A 288 -10.87 -0.78 36.32
CA VAL A 288 -12.09 -0.21 35.73
C VAL A 288 -11.96 1.31 35.62
N LYS A 289 -11.44 1.98 36.65
CA LYS A 289 -11.26 3.45 36.68
C LYS A 289 -10.30 3.95 35.60
N VAL A 290 -9.18 3.25 35.38
CA VAL A 290 -8.17 3.68 34.39
C VAL A 290 -8.57 3.37 32.94
N CYS A 291 -9.57 2.52 32.72
CA CYS A 291 -9.95 2.05 31.38
C CYS A 291 -10.74 3.11 30.59
N GLN A 292 -10.03 3.92 29.78
CA GLN A 292 -10.63 4.93 28.89
C GLN A 292 -11.56 4.37 27.79
N PHE A 293 -11.55 3.05 27.59
CA PHE A 293 -12.36 2.35 26.60
C PHE A 293 -13.60 1.68 27.21
N LYS A 294 -13.76 1.73 28.54
CA LYS A 294 -14.83 1.02 29.26
C LYS A 294 -14.89 -0.45 28.84
N ALA A 295 -13.71 -1.07 28.75
CA ALA A 295 -13.50 -2.44 28.32
C ALA A 295 -13.42 -3.43 29.48
N ILE A 296 -13.56 -2.96 30.73
CA ILE A 296 -13.51 -3.77 31.93
C ILE A 296 -14.80 -3.52 32.71
N GLU A 297 -15.49 -4.59 33.07
CA GLU A 297 -16.73 -4.57 33.82
C GLU A 297 -16.61 -5.42 35.09
N GLY A 298 -17.40 -5.11 36.10
CA GLY A 298 -17.44 -5.82 37.38
C GLY A 298 -17.70 -4.85 38.54
N GLU A 299 -18.47 -5.33 39.50
CA GLU A 299 -18.78 -4.58 40.73
C GLU A 299 -17.59 -4.64 41.71
N PRO A 300 -17.39 -3.60 42.55
CA PRO A 300 -16.42 -3.66 43.62
C PRO A 300 -16.60 -4.91 44.50
N GLY A 301 -15.50 -5.58 44.82
CA GLY A 301 -15.49 -6.83 45.58
C GLY A 301 -15.83 -8.09 44.78
N LYS A 302 -16.12 -7.97 43.47
CA LYS A 302 -16.26 -9.12 42.56
C LYS A 302 -15.15 -9.13 41.52
N ARG A 303 -14.88 -10.31 40.94
CA ARG A 303 -13.94 -10.45 39.83
C ARG A 303 -14.37 -9.60 38.64
N HIS A 304 -13.45 -8.76 38.17
CA HIS A 304 -13.67 -8.01 36.93
C HIS A 304 -13.43 -8.87 35.69
N VAL A 305 -14.13 -8.54 34.61
CA VAL A 305 -14.08 -9.23 33.32
C VAL A 305 -13.76 -8.21 32.23
N VAL A 306 -12.97 -8.64 31.25
CA VAL A 306 -12.58 -7.80 30.11
C VAL A 306 -13.47 -8.11 28.91
N ILE A 307 -14.11 -7.07 28.39
CA ILE A 307 -14.86 -7.11 27.13
C ILE A 307 -13.85 -7.01 25.98
N LYS A 308 -13.54 -8.15 25.36
CA LYS A 308 -12.49 -8.27 24.33
C LYS A 308 -12.65 -7.25 23.21
N ASP A 309 -13.86 -7.06 22.70
CA ASP A 309 -14.12 -6.17 21.56
C ASP A 309 -13.87 -4.68 21.83
N LYS A 310 -13.83 -4.28 23.12
CA LYS A 310 -13.53 -2.91 23.54
C LYS A 310 -12.09 -2.74 24.00
N CYS A 311 -11.40 -3.84 24.30
CA CYS A 311 -10.04 -3.79 24.81
C CYS A 311 -9.06 -3.58 23.66
N ILE A 312 -8.29 -2.50 23.72
CA ILE A 312 -7.26 -2.21 22.71
C ILE A 312 -5.85 -2.65 23.13
N GLY A 313 -5.73 -3.31 24.29
CA GLY A 313 -4.45 -3.83 24.75
C GLY A 313 -3.47 -2.80 25.30
N CYS A 314 -3.94 -1.62 25.74
CA CYS A 314 -3.05 -0.50 26.13
C CYS A 314 -2.19 -0.72 27.40
N GLY A 315 -2.33 -1.83 28.12
CA GLY A 315 -1.51 -2.14 29.30
C GLY A 315 -1.80 -1.35 30.57
N ARG A 316 -2.52 -0.21 30.53
CA ARG A 316 -2.76 0.62 31.73
C ARG A 316 -3.42 -0.13 32.90
N CYS A 317 -4.35 -1.04 32.62
CA CYS A 317 -4.97 -1.87 33.66
C CYS A 317 -3.97 -2.81 34.33
N PHE A 318 -3.00 -3.33 33.56
CA PHE A 318 -1.93 -4.20 34.05
C PHE A 318 -1.03 -3.46 35.04
N GLU A 319 -0.68 -2.21 34.71
CA GLU A 319 0.19 -1.36 35.55
C GLU A 319 -0.45 -1.00 36.90
N VAL A 320 -1.75 -0.72 36.93
CA VAL A 320 -2.45 -0.30 38.16
C VAL A 320 -2.94 -1.45 39.05
N CYS A 321 -2.79 -2.71 38.63
CA CYS A 321 -3.31 -3.84 39.40
C CYS A 321 -2.45 -4.13 40.64
N PRO A 322 -2.95 -3.91 41.87
CA PRO A 322 -2.13 -4.02 43.09
C PRO A 322 -1.61 -5.45 43.33
N ILE A 323 -2.44 -6.44 43.00
CA ILE A 323 -2.16 -7.87 43.19
C ILE A 323 -1.63 -8.55 41.92
N LYS A 324 -1.38 -7.79 40.83
CA LYS A 324 -0.77 -8.27 39.57
C LYS A 324 -1.44 -9.49 38.93
N VAL A 325 -2.77 -9.58 38.99
CA VAL A 325 -3.57 -10.69 38.43
C VAL A 325 -4.04 -10.47 36.98
N ILE A 326 -3.61 -9.37 36.36
CA ILE A 326 -3.93 -9.03 34.99
C ILE A 326 -2.77 -9.47 34.11
N THR A 327 -3.05 -10.10 32.98
CA THR A 327 -2.05 -10.46 31.96
C THR A 327 -2.48 -9.92 30.60
N MET A 328 -1.51 -9.64 29.72
CA MET A 328 -1.79 -9.20 28.36
C MET A 328 -1.66 -10.40 27.42
N ALA A 329 -2.68 -10.65 26.61
CA ALA A 329 -2.72 -11.74 25.65
C ALA A 329 -2.89 -11.20 24.23
N GLY A 330 -2.29 -11.88 23.25
CA GLY A 330 -2.26 -11.47 21.85
C GLY A 330 -1.07 -10.55 21.58
N ALA A 331 -0.08 -11.04 20.85
CA ALA A 331 1.08 -10.25 20.44
C ALA A 331 0.74 -9.44 19.18
N LEU A 332 1.18 -8.17 19.15
CA LEU A 332 1.48 -7.47 17.88
C LEU A 332 2.90 -7.88 17.46
N GLY A 333 3.07 -9.15 17.13
CA GLY A 333 4.31 -9.69 16.62
C GLY A 333 3.91 -10.82 15.70
N TYR A 334 4.24 -10.67 14.42
CA TYR A 334 4.18 -11.68 13.35
C TYR A 334 3.64 -13.04 13.81
N ALA A 335 2.34 -13.25 13.62
CA ALA A 335 1.79 -14.60 13.57
C ALA A 335 2.23 -15.22 12.24
N GLU A 336 3.51 -15.59 12.16
CA GLU A 336 3.97 -16.71 11.37
C GLU A 336 3.84 -17.97 12.23
N ALA A 337 3.22 -19.00 11.64
CA ALA A 337 3.16 -20.40 12.04
C ALA A 337 2.66 -20.75 13.46
N ALA A 338 1.37 -21.12 13.52
CA ALA A 338 0.95 -22.34 14.20
C ALA A 338 0.26 -23.25 13.16
#